data_AF-A5A5A3-F1
#
_entry.id   AF-A5A5A3-F1
#
_cell.length_a   1.000
_cell.length_b   1.000
_cell.length_c   1.000
_cell.angle_alpha   90.00
_cell.angle_beta   90.00
_cell.angle_gamma   90.00
#
_symmetry.space_group_name_H-M   'P 1'
#
loop_
_entity.id
_entity.type
_entity.pdbx_description
1 polymer ?
#
loop_
_entity_poly.entity_id
_entity_poly.type
_entity_poly.pdbx_seq_one_letter_code
_entity_poly.pdbx_strand_id
1 'polypeptide(L)'
;MSSTGNGSGHHGDSEVKTDIITLTRFLTEEQHRLGPHATGDFTLLCHALQFSFKSIAYYIRRATLINLIGLAGSSNMTGDDQKKLDVIGNEIFVNTMRGCGKVKVLVSEEEEEAIIFPGHGKYAVVCDPIDGSSNLDAGVSVGTIFGIFKLDDGAEGKAEDMLKPGTELVASGFTMYGASANLVLTMKGGQVNGFTLDTALGEFILTHPDMRIPKSKGIYSVNEGNSLYWTEPCKAYFESIKYPKEPGAKPYSARYIGSMGRRCLQGPSVTEGSSPTPLTRRVLKASL
;
A
#
# COMPACT_ATOMS: atom_id res chain seq x y z
N MET A 1 -15.59 5.88 -57.90
CA MET A 1 -16.38 5.73 -56.67
C MET A 1 -15.61 4.82 -55.73
N SER A 2 -15.27 5.35 -54.57
CA SER A 2 -14.51 4.71 -53.49
C SER A 2 -15.39 3.81 -52.63
N SER A 3 -14.89 2.62 -52.26
CA SER A 3 -15.28 1.86 -51.05
C SER A 3 -14.25 0.72 -50.84
N THR A 4 -13.25 0.89 -49.97
CA THR A 4 -13.18 0.44 -48.56
C THR A 4 -13.25 -1.08 -48.36
N GLY A 5 -12.20 -1.62 -47.73
CA GLY A 5 -12.15 -3.00 -47.22
C GLY A 5 -10.80 -3.34 -46.58
N ASN A 6 -10.45 -2.57 -45.54
CA ASN A 6 -9.22 -2.69 -44.75
C ASN A 6 -9.22 -4.02 -43.97
N GLY A 7 -8.24 -4.89 -44.24
CA GLY A 7 -8.04 -6.16 -43.56
C GLY A 7 -6.62 -6.27 -42.99
N SER A 8 -6.18 -5.27 -42.22
CA SER A 8 -4.94 -5.38 -41.43
C SER A 8 -5.25 -6.15 -40.14
N GLY A 9 -5.07 -7.47 -40.19
CA GLY A 9 -5.07 -8.31 -38.99
C GLY A 9 -4.06 -7.76 -37.98
N HIS A 10 -4.53 -7.48 -36.77
CA HIS A 10 -3.67 -7.28 -35.61
C HIS A 10 -3.01 -8.62 -35.26
N HIS A 11 -1.92 -8.95 -35.93
CA HIS A 11 -0.89 -9.78 -35.31
C HIS A 11 -0.14 -8.87 -34.34
N GLY A 12 -0.62 -8.84 -33.09
CA GLY A 12 0.15 -8.28 -31.99
C GLY A 12 1.40 -9.11 -31.85
N ASP A 13 2.53 -8.53 -32.23
CA ASP A 13 3.85 -9.12 -32.12
C ASP A 13 4.11 -9.45 -30.65
N SER A 14 3.96 -10.71 -30.28
CA SER A 14 4.24 -11.21 -28.93
C SER A 14 5.74 -11.46 -28.80
N GLU A 15 6.54 -10.42 -29.03
CA GLU A 15 7.98 -10.48 -28.83
C GLU A 15 8.25 -10.58 -27.32
N VAL A 16 8.99 -11.62 -26.92
CA VAL A 16 9.34 -11.84 -25.51
C VAL A 16 10.26 -10.71 -25.07
N LYS A 17 9.76 -9.82 -24.21
CA LYS A 17 10.58 -8.75 -23.61
C LYS A 17 11.59 -9.36 -22.65
N THR A 18 12.86 -9.39 -23.06
CA THR A 18 13.98 -9.88 -22.22
C THR A 18 14.58 -8.79 -21.34
N ASP A 19 14.40 -7.51 -21.71
CA ASP A 19 14.85 -6.37 -20.89
C ASP A 19 13.82 -6.05 -19.81
N ILE A 20 13.94 -6.74 -18.68
CA ILE A 20 13.03 -6.61 -17.54
C ILE A 20 13.61 -5.62 -16.53
N ILE A 21 12.78 -4.66 -16.11
CA ILE A 21 13.12 -3.73 -15.03
C ILE A 21 12.54 -4.29 -13.72
N THR A 22 13.41 -4.83 -12.87
CA THR A 22 13.05 -5.24 -11.51
C THR A 22 13.01 -4.04 -10.58
N LEU A 23 12.33 -4.16 -9.44
CA LEU A 23 12.34 -3.13 -8.39
C LEU A 23 13.77 -2.83 -7.93
N THR A 24 14.60 -3.86 -7.72
CA THR A 24 16.02 -3.70 -7.37
C THR A 24 16.79 -2.88 -8.40
N ARG A 25 16.60 -3.17 -9.70
CA ARG A 25 17.21 -2.39 -10.79
C ARG A 25 16.72 -0.96 -10.78
N PHE A 26 15.40 -0.75 -10.70
CA PHE A 26 14.78 0.58 -10.66
C PHE A 26 15.33 1.44 -9.51
N LEU A 27 15.39 0.90 -8.29
CA LEU A 27 15.91 1.60 -7.11
C LEU A 27 17.40 1.93 -7.25
N THR A 28 18.17 1.03 -7.84
CA THR A 28 19.61 1.23 -8.06
C THR A 28 19.85 2.32 -9.11
N GLU A 29 19.10 2.31 -10.22
CA GLU A 29 19.17 3.34 -11.26
C GLU A 29 18.74 4.71 -10.73
N GLU A 30 17.68 4.79 -9.92
CA GLU A 30 17.26 6.04 -9.25
C GLU A 30 18.32 6.56 -8.27
N GLN A 31 18.98 5.68 -7.51
CA GLN A 31 20.11 6.06 -6.65
C GLN A 31 21.25 6.67 -7.47
N HIS A 32 21.63 6.06 -8.59
CA HIS A 32 22.66 6.59 -9.47
C HIS A 32 22.27 7.96 -10.06
N ARG A 33 20.99 8.15 -10.41
CA ARG A 33 20.46 9.41 -10.94
C ARG A 33 20.57 10.56 -9.93
N LEU A 34 20.39 10.28 -8.64
CA LEU A 34 20.54 11.27 -7.56
C LEU A 34 22.01 11.62 -7.27
N GLY A 35 22.96 10.86 -7.80
CA GLY A 35 24.39 11.16 -7.72
C GLY A 35 25.01 10.96 -6.33
N PRO A 36 26.13 11.65 -6.01
CA PRO A 36 26.95 11.37 -4.84
C PRO A 36 26.26 11.56 -3.48
N HIS A 37 25.11 12.22 -3.45
CA HIS A 37 24.35 12.48 -2.22
C HIS A 37 23.51 11.27 -1.78
N ALA A 38 23.34 10.27 -2.64
CA ALA A 38 22.63 9.05 -2.32
C ALA A 38 23.61 7.98 -1.75
N THR A 39 23.66 7.87 -0.42
CA THR A 39 24.57 6.96 0.30
C THR A 39 24.25 5.47 0.12
N GLY A 40 23.09 5.14 -0.47
CA GLY A 40 22.57 3.79 -0.59
C GLY A 40 21.81 3.27 0.63
N ASP A 41 21.80 4.02 1.75
CA ASP A 41 21.04 3.63 2.95
C ASP A 41 19.54 3.47 2.64
N PHE A 42 18.97 4.37 1.84
CA PHE A 42 17.57 4.29 1.41
C PHE A 42 17.30 3.06 0.54
N THR A 43 18.17 2.78 -0.42
CA THR A 43 18.04 1.63 -1.33
C THR A 43 18.07 0.31 -0.56
N LEU A 44 18.95 0.20 0.44
CA LEU A 44 19.00 -0.97 1.33
C LEU A 44 17.71 -1.14 2.15
N LEU A 45 17.12 -0.05 2.63
CA LEU A 45 15.80 -0.09 3.27
C LEU A 45 14.71 -0.56 2.31
N CYS A 46 14.69 -0.05 1.07
CA CYS A 46 13.71 -0.49 0.08
C CYS A 46 13.86 -1.98 -0.29
N HIS A 47 15.09 -2.51 -0.36
CA HIS A 47 15.32 -3.94 -0.55
C HIS A 47 14.82 -4.78 0.64
N ALA A 48 14.99 -4.27 1.87
CA ALA A 48 14.44 -4.90 3.05
C ALA A 48 12.90 -4.94 3.00
N LEU A 49 12.25 -3.83 2.66
CA LEU A 49 10.80 -3.77 2.46
C LEU A 49 10.33 -4.74 1.37
N GLN A 50 11.04 -4.79 0.22
CA GLN A 50 10.77 -5.75 -0.85
C GLN A 50 10.78 -7.19 -0.33
N PHE A 51 11.76 -7.56 0.50
CA PHE A 51 11.82 -8.89 1.11
C PHE A 51 10.64 -9.16 2.06
N SER A 52 10.26 -8.20 2.90
CA SER A 52 9.09 -8.32 3.77
C SER A 52 7.81 -8.57 2.96
N PHE A 53 7.58 -7.81 1.89
CA PHE A 53 6.39 -7.97 1.04
C PHE A 53 6.34 -9.33 0.35
N LYS A 54 7.49 -9.83 -0.14
CA LYS A 54 7.58 -11.18 -0.73
C LYS A 54 7.24 -12.26 0.29
N SER A 55 7.77 -12.13 1.51
CA SER A 55 7.54 -13.06 2.60
C SER A 55 6.08 -13.07 3.04
N ILE A 56 5.48 -11.89 3.25
CA ILE A 56 4.06 -11.75 3.59
C ILE A 56 3.17 -12.33 2.48
N ALA A 57 3.46 -12.03 1.21
CA ALA A 57 2.73 -12.60 0.07
C ALA A 57 2.79 -14.14 0.05
N TYR A 58 3.93 -14.72 0.40
CA TYR A 58 4.10 -16.17 0.49
C TYR A 58 3.23 -16.79 1.59
N TYR A 59 3.19 -16.19 2.78
CA TYR A 59 2.35 -16.70 3.88
C TYR A 59 0.86 -16.50 3.61
N ILE A 60 0.44 -15.37 3.06
CA ILE A 60 -0.96 -15.13 2.64
C ILE A 60 -1.43 -16.20 1.67
N ARG A 61 -0.65 -16.50 0.62
CA ARG A 61 -1.02 -17.51 -0.40
C ARG A 61 -1.14 -18.92 0.15
N ARG A 62 -0.51 -19.19 1.29
CA ARG A 62 -0.52 -20.50 1.94
C ARG A 62 -1.37 -20.54 3.20
N ALA A 63 -2.00 -19.44 3.59
CA ALA A 63 -2.61 -19.30 4.92
C ALA A 63 -3.58 -20.44 5.26
N THR A 64 -4.43 -20.86 4.31
CA THR A 64 -5.33 -22.01 4.48
C THR A 64 -4.57 -23.34 4.60
N LEU A 65 -3.52 -23.53 3.79
CA LEU A 65 -2.77 -24.79 3.70
C LEU A 65 -1.96 -25.10 4.97
N ILE A 66 -1.47 -24.06 5.64
CA ILE A 66 -0.65 -24.18 6.86
C ILE A 66 -1.42 -23.75 8.12
N ASN A 67 -2.75 -23.71 8.04
CA ASN A 67 -3.66 -23.43 9.17
C ASN A 67 -3.35 -22.11 9.91
N LEU A 68 -3.00 -21.07 9.14
CA LEU A 68 -2.83 -19.69 9.62
C LEU A 68 -4.14 -18.89 9.61
N ILE A 69 -5.24 -19.50 9.18
CA ILE A 69 -6.58 -18.91 9.24
C ILE A 69 -7.16 -19.23 10.62
N GLY A 70 -7.41 -18.19 11.42
CA GLY A 70 -7.99 -18.30 12.76
C GLY A 70 -7.31 -17.40 13.79
N LEU A 71 -7.89 -17.40 14.99
CA LEU A 71 -7.48 -16.55 16.11
C LEU A 71 -6.10 -16.97 16.64
N ALA A 72 -5.26 -15.99 16.91
CA ALA A 72 -3.99 -16.18 17.62
C ALA A 72 -4.18 -16.43 19.13
N GLY A 73 -5.40 -16.23 19.63
CA GLY A 73 -5.76 -16.40 21.06
C GLY A 73 -5.50 -15.14 21.91
N SER A 74 -4.94 -14.08 21.32
CA SER A 74 -4.81 -12.74 21.89
C SER A 74 -5.83 -11.78 21.27
N SER A 75 -6.53 -11.00 22.09
CA SER A 75 -7.34 -9.87 21.61
C SER A 75 -6.44 -8.66 21.43
N ASN A 76 -6.42 -8.03 20.25
CA ASN A 76 -5.71 -6.77 20.08
C ASN A 76 -6.44 -5.64 20.82
N MET A 77 -5.71 -4.58 21.18
CA MET A 77 -6.25 -3.38 21.84
C MET A 77 -7.30 -2.61 21.02
N THR A 78 -7.47 -2.99 19.76
CA THR A 78 -8.44 -2.47 18.79
C THR A 78 -9.81 -3.14 18.86
N GLY A 79 -9.95 -4.17 19.72
CA GLY A 79 -11.20 -4.94 19.85
C GLY A 79 -11.43 -5.94 18.73
N ASP A 80 -10.47 -6.05 17.80
CA ASP A 80 -10.44 -7.06 16.76
C ASP A 80 -9.69 -8.30 17.25
N ASP A 81 -10.24 -9.44 16.88
CA ASP A 81 -9.71 -10.78 17.10
C ASP A 81 -8.38 -10.92 16.33
N GLN A 82 -7.23 -10.90 17.02
CA GLN A 82 -5.93 -10.92 16.35
C GLN A 82 -5.75 -12.23 15.59
N LYS A 83 -5.56 -12.13 14.27
CA LYS A 83 -5.35 -13.32 13.44
C LYS A 83 -3.89 -13.74 13.51
N LYS A 84 -3.64 -15.05 13.44
CA LYS A 84 -2.26 -15.59 13.41
C LYS A 84 -1.42 -14.99 12.29
N LEU A 85 -2.06 -14.63 11.17
CA LEU A 85 -1.37 -14.03 10.06
C LEU A 85 -0.89 -12.60 10.35
N ASP A 86 -1.64 -11.84 11.15
CA ASP A 86 -1.28 -10.46 11.53
C ASP A 86 -0.02 -10.47 12.40
N VAL A 87 0.04 -11.39 13.37
CA VAL A 87 1.24 -11.65 14.19
C VAL A 87 2.44 -12.00 13.31
N ILE A 88 2.30 -12.97 12.40
CA ILE A 88 3.40 -13.40 11.51
C ILE A 88 3.82 -12.27 10.57
N GLY A 89 2.86 -11.54 10.02
CA GLY A 89 3.12 -10.40 9.13
C GLY A 89 3.91 -9.31 9.84
N ASN A 90 3.50 -8.97 11.06
CA ASN A 90 4.20 -8.03 11.92
C ASN A 90 5.61 -8.53 12.28
N GLU A 91 5.76 -9.78 12.73
CA GLU A 91 7.07 -10.37 13.06
C GLU A 91 8.04 -10.33 11.88
N ILE A 92 7.59 -10.71 10.68
CA ILE A 92 8.38 -10.64 9.44
C ILE A 92 8.83 -9.20 9.18
N PHE A 93 7.90 -8.24 9.28
CA PHE A 93 8.17 -6.84 9.01
C PHE A 93 9.19 -6.28 10.02
N VAL A 94 8.93 -6.46 11.32
CA VAL A 94 9.80 -6.03 12.42
C VAL A 94 11.20 -6.63 12.29
N ASN A 95 11.31 -7.94 12.06
CA ASN A 95 12.60 -8.62 11.92
C ASN A 95 13.39 -8.12 10.72
N THR A 96 12.71 -7.86 9.60
CA THR A 96 13.35 -7.36 8.39
C THR A 96 13.83 -5.92 8.55
N MET A 97 13.02 -5.05 9.17
CA MET A 97 13.39 -3.66 9.44
C MET A 97 14.56 -3.57 10.43
N ARG A 98 14.56 -4.43 11.47
CA ARG A 98 15.69 -4.57 12.39
C ARG A 98 16.96 -5.02 11.66
N GLY A 99 16.84 -6.06 10.82
CA GLY A 99 17.96 -6.67 10.12
C GLY A 99 18.64 -5.76 9.10
N CYS A 100 17.93 -4.82 8.49
CA CYS A 100 18.53 -3.91 7.52
C CYS A 100 19.47 -2.86 8.16
N GLY A 101 19.30 -2.57 9.46
CA GLY A 101 20.11 -1.59 10.19
C GLY A 101 19.94 -0.14 9.74
N LYS A 102 18.95 0.16 8.89
CA LYS A 102 18.69 1.52 8.35
C LYS A 102 17.50 2.21 9.02
N VAL A 103 16.66 1.44 9.72
CA VAL A 103 15.51 1.94 10.47
C VAL A 103 15.90 2.18 11.92
N LYS A 104 15.56 3.35 12.45
CA LYS A 104 15.70 3.70 13.87
C LYS A 104 14.41 3.52 14.64
N VAL A 105 13.28 3.87 14.02
CA VAL A 105 11.95 3.77 14.62
C VAL A 105 11.02 3.06 13.68
N LEU A 106 10.27 2.09 14.20
CA LEU A 106 9.19 1.42 13.50
C LEU A 106 7.88 1.62 14.28
N VAL A 107 6.87 2.14 13.59
CA VAL A 107 5.50 2.25 14.10
C VAL A 107 4.65 1.26 13.33
N SER A 108 4.17 0.22 14.00
CA SER A 108 3.28 -0.79 13.42
C SER A 108 1.87 -0.60 13.97
N GLU A 109 0.85 -0.94 13.17
CA GLU A 109 -0.54 -1.00 13.63
C GLU A 109 -0.72 -2.06 14.74
N GLU A 110 0.07 -3.13 14.70
CA GLU A 110 0.02 -4.28 15.60
C GLU A 110 0.79 -4.09 16.92
N GLU A 111 1.44 -2.94 17.12
CA GLU A 111 2.27 -2.64 18.29
C GLU A 111 1.72 -1.42 19.04
N GLU A 112 1.60 -1.52 20.36
CA GLU A 112 1.10 -0.41 21.19
C GLU A 112 2.08 0.77 21.21
N GLU A 113 3.37 0.46 21.29
CA GLU A 113 4.45 1.43 21.36
C GLU A 113 5.33 1.35 20.11
N ALA A 114 5.98 2.48 19.78
CA ALA A 114 6.95 2.50 18.70
C ALA A 114 8.17 1.64 19.05
N ILE A 115 8.60 0.80 18.11
CA ILE A 115 9.78 -0.04 18.27
C ILE A 115 11.01 0.80 17.92
N ILE A 116 11.87 1.03 18.91
CA ILE A 116 13.14 1.74 18.73
C ILE A 116 14.25 0.72 18.54
N PHE A 117 14.90 0.74 17.37
CA PHE A 117 16.02 -0.14 17.09
C PHE A 117 17.35 0.46 17.59
N PRO A 118 18.27 -0.40 18.08
CA PRO A 118 19.62 0.03 18.41
C PRO A 118 20.39 0.43 17.15
N GLY A 119 21.40 1.30 17.30
CA GLY A 119 22.27 1.74 16.22
C GLY A 119 21.89 3.09 15.59
N HIS A 120 22.46 3.33 14.40
CA HIS A 120 22.47 4.63 13.69
C HIS A 120 21.53 4.65 12.47
N GLY A 121 20.38 3.98 12.56
CA GLY A 121 19.35 4.07 11.53
C GLY A 121 18.97 5.54 11.28
N LYS A 122 18.71 5.88 10.02
CA LYS A 122 18.38 7.27 9.59
C LYS A 122 16.91 7.44 9.21
N TYR A 123 16.16 6.34 9.20
CA TYR A 123 14.78 6.32 8.75
C TYR A 123 13.84 5.89 9.87
N ALA A 124 12.64 6.42 9.81
CA ALA A 124 11.51 5.86 10.51
C ALA A 124 10.52 5.29 9.51
N VAL A 125 9.95 4.14 9.86
CA VAL A 125 8.97 3.43 9.03
C VAL A 125 7.68 3.34 9.80
N VAL A 126 6.59 3.72 9.16
CA VAL A 126 5.23 3.55 9.67
C VAL A 126 4.56 2.50 8.79
N CYS A 127 3.91 1.50 9.36
CA CYS A 127 3.29 0.44 8.58
C CYS A 127 2.01 -0.12 9.18
N ASP A 128 1.17 -0.60 8.27
CA ASP A 128 0.13 -1.58 8.54
C ASP A 128 0.57 -2.88 7.82
N PRO A 129 1.09 -3.89 8.55
CA PRO A 129 1.59 -5.11 7.92
C PRO A 129 0.52 -5.84 7.11
N ILE A 130 -0.74 -5.87 7.57
CA ILE A 130 -1.86 -6.56 6.93
C ILE A 130 -3.17 -5.75 7.07
N ASP A 131 -3.35 -4.77 6.19
CA ASP A 131 -4.61 -4.03 6.02
C ASP A 131 -5.72 -4.95 5.52
N GLY A 132 -6.83 -4.96 6.25
CA GLY A 132 -8.03 -5.70 5.90
C GLY A 132 -7.97 -7.18 6.26
N SER A 133 -7.18 -7.58 7.25
CA SER A 133 -7.05 -8.96 7.74
C SER A 133 -8.41 -9.61 8.08
N SER A 134 -9.39 -8.82 8.53
CA SER A 134 -10.78 -9.25 8.74
C SER A 134 -11.41 -9.89 7.49
N ASN A 135 -11.04 -9.45 6.28
CA ASN A 135 -11.58 -9.97 5.02
C ASN A 135 -10.83 -11.20 4.47
N LEU A 136 -9.74 -11.63 5.12
CA LEU A 136 -8.95 -12.77 4.69
C LEU A 136 -9.79 -14.07 4.67
N ASP A 137 -10.66 -14.25 5.66
CA ASP A 137 -11.50 -15.46 5.78
C ASP A 137 -12.53 -15.54 4.65
N ALA A 138 -12.91 -14.38 4.09
CA ALA A 138 -13.81 -14.27 2.94
C ALA A 138 -13.06 -14.40 1.59
N GLY A 139 -11.75 -14.63 1.60
CA GLY A 139 -10.93 -14.73 0.37
C GLY A 139 -10.78 -13.41 -0.38
N VAL A 140 -10.98 -12.27 0.30
CA VAL A 140 -10.85 -10.94 -0.29
C VAL A 140 -9.37 -10.51 -0.25
N SER A 141 -8.98 -9.63 -1.18
CA SER A 141 -7.62 -9.07 -1.22
C SER A 141 -7.32 -8.27 0.05
N VAL A 142 -6.14 -8.52 0.61
CA VAL A 142 -5.53 -7.79 1.73
C VAL A 142 -4.31 -7.02 1.24
N GLY A 143 -3.71 -6.16 2.07
CA GLY A 143 -2.52 -5.41 1.66
C GLY A 143 -1.57 -5.07 2.79
N THR A 144 -0.37 -4.62 2.46
CA THR A 144 0.54 -3.96 3.41
C THR A 144 0.61 -2.50 3.03
N ILE A 145 0.55 -1.59 3.99
CA ILE A 145 0.71 -0.15 3.75
C ILE A 145 1.95 0.33 4.50
N PHE A 146 2.74 1.22 3.90
CA PHE A 146 3.91 1.77 4.56
C PHE A 146 4.20 3.22 4.15
N GLY A 147 4.84 3.94 5.07
CA GLY A 147 5.44 5.25 4.87
C GLY A 147 6.85 5.29 5.45
N ILE A 148 7.74 6.06 4.83
CA ILE A 148 9.13 6.23 5.24
C ILE A 148 9.38 7.71 5.48
N PHE A 149 9.86 8.04 6.68
CA PHE A 149 10.36 9.35 7.04
C PHE A 149 11.88 9.31 7.15
N LYS A 150 12.52 10.42 6.79
CA LYS A 150 13.92 10.65 7.16
C LYS A 150 13.96 11.35 8.51
N LEU A 151 14.73 10.79 9.43
CA LEU A 151 14.95 11.37 10.74
C LEU A 151 16.05 12.44 10.67
N ASP A 152 15.98 13.36 11.63
CA ASP A 152 17.04 14.34 11.85
C ASP A 152 18.26 13.64 12.46
N ASP A 153 19.45 14.20 12.23
CA ASP A 153 20.69 13.59 12.71
C ASP A 153 20.72 13.54 14.23
N GLY A 154 20.93 12.34 14.79
CA GLY A 154 20.94 12.11 16.23
C GLY A 154 19.57 11.83 16.86
N ALA A 155 18.51 11.67 16.06
CA ALA A 155 17.19 11.28 16.56
C ALA A 155 17.26 10.01 17.43
N GLU A 156 16.72 10.11 18.64
CA GLU A 156 16.69 9.00 19.60
C GLU A 156 15.48 8.10 19.42
N GLY A 157 14.49 8.54 18.63
CA GLY A 157 13.26 7.81 18.37
C GLY A 157 12.15 8.15 19.35
N LYS A 158 12.11 9.40 19.81
CA LYS A 158 11.07 9.91 20.71
C LYS A 158 9.77 10.12 19.93
N ALA A 159 8.66 10.20 20.66
CA ALA A 159 7.34 10.50 20.08
C ALA A 159 7.36 11.75 19.18
N GLU A 160 8.10 12.78 19.59
CA GLU A 160 8.26 14.05 18.86
C GLU A 160 8.92 13.85 17.48
N ASP A 161 9.86 12.91 17.36
CA ASP A 161 10.52 12.58 16.09
C ASP A 161 9.51 11.99 15.08
N MET A 162 8.42 11.39 15.59
CA MET A 162 7.41 10.65 14.82
C MET A 162 6.15 11.43 14.49
N LEU A 163 5.90 12.54 15.18
CA LEU A 163 4.72 13.38 14.95
C LEU A 163 4.96 14.37 13.80
N LYS A 164 5.40 13.84 12.65
CA LYS A 164 5.66 14.60 11.43
C LYS A 164 4.44 14.55 10.49
N PRO A 165 4.15 15.64 9.75
CA PRO A 165 3.07 15.62 8.76
C PRO A 165 3.41 14.69 7.59
N GLY A 166 2.40 14.06 6.97
CA GLY A 166 2.60 13.17 5.82
C GLY A 166 3.32 13.81 4.62
N THR A 167 3.33 15.15 4.52
CA THR A 167 4.11 15.91 3.53
C THR A 167 5.64 15.75 3.68
N GLU A 168 6.11 15.23 4.81
CA GLU A 168 7.51 14.93 5.07
C GLU A 168 7.95 13.53 4.64
N LEU A 169 7.02 12.65 4.24
CA LEU A 169 7.35 11.33 3.72
C LEU A 169 8.38 11.42 2.58
N VAL A 170 9.46 10.67 2.71
CA VAL A 170 10.48 10.53 1.66
C VAL A 170 10.09 9.46 0.65
N ALA A 171 9.30 8.47 1.08
CA ALA A 171 8.63 7.52 0.22
C ALA A 171 7.44 6.90 0.93
N SER A 172 6.49 6.41 0.16
CA SER A 172 5.33 5.68 0.66
C SER A 172 4.78 4.75 -0.40
N GLY A 173 3.97 3.81 0.03
CA GLY A 173 3.39 2.84 -0.87
C GLY A 173 2.53 1.83 -0.17
N PHE A 174 2.03 0.91 -0.96
CA PHE A 174 1.30 -0.25 -0.46
C PHE A 174 1.51 -1.43 -1.39
N THR A 175 1.44 -2.63 -0.83
CA THR A 175 1.39 -3.88 -1.59
C THR A 175 0.00 -4.47 -1.47
N MET A 176 -0.67 -4.72 -2.59
CA MET A 176 -1.94 -5.46 -2.60
C MET A 176 -1.67 -6.94 -2.87
N TYR A 177 -2.16 -7.81 -2.00
CA TYR A 177 -2.13 -9.26 -2.15
C TYR A 177 -3.50 -9.75 -2.63
N GLY A 178 -3.67 -9.80 -3.95
CA GLY A 178 -4.84 -10.37 -4.62
C GLY A 178 -4.46 -11.60 -5.44
N ALA A 179 -5.04 -11.73 -6.63
CA ALA A 179 -4.64 -12.76 -7.60
C ALA A 179 -3.12 -12.70 -7.92
N SER A 180 -2.59 -11.48 -8.00
CA SER A 180 -1.15 -11.18 -8.00
C SER A 180 -0.81 -10.27 -6.82
N ALA A 181 0.47 -10.28 -6.40
CA ALA A 181 0.96 -9.29 -5.45
C ALA A 181 1.46 -8.07 -6.24
N ASN A 182 0.89 -6.89 -5.97
CA ASN A 182 1.22 -5.65 -6.67
C ASN A 182 1.69 -4.59 -5.68
N LEU A 183 2.94 -4.18 -5.81
CA LEU A 183 3.51 -3.07 -5.05
C LEU A 183 3.30 -1.77 -5.82
N VAL A 184 2.71 -0.77 -5.18
CA VAL A 184 2.70 0.61 -5.66
C VAL A 184 3.60 1.41 -4.75
N LEU A 185 4.57 2.10 -5.33
CA LEU A 185 5.56 2.89 -4.61
C LEU A 185 5.67 4.28 -5.23
N THR A 186 5.84 5.29 -4.38
CA THR A 186 6.25 6.63 -4.77
C THR A 186 7.35 7.14 -3.85
N MET A 187 8.18 8.03 -4.38
CA MET A 187 9.22 8.75 -3.64
C MET A 187 8.93 10.25 -3.69
N LYS A 188 9.43 11.01 -2.72
CA LYS A 188 9.22 12.45 -2.64
C LYS A 188 9.72 13.15 -3.91
N GLY A 189 8.81 13.83 -4.61
CA GLY A 189 9.10 14.49 -5.89
C GLY A 189 9.22 13.55 -7.11
N GLY A 190 8.96 12.25 -6.92
CA GLY A 190 9.02 11.22 -7.96
C GLY A 190 7.65 10.87 -8.55
N GLN A 191 7.68 9.91 -9.46
CA GLN A 191 6.49 9.32 -10.08
C GLN A 191 5.96 8.17 -9.22
N VAL A 192 4.66 7.87 -9.37
CA VAL A 192 4.05 6.67 -8.80
C VAL A 192 4.29 5.51 -9.76
N ASN A 193 4.86 4.41 -9.28
CA ASN A 193 5.18 3.24 -10.09
C ASN A 193 4.57 1.98 -9.48
N GLY A 194 4.02 1.13 -10.34
CA GLY A 194 3.43 -0.16 -9.97
C GLY A 194 4.29 -1.33 -10.45
N PHE A 195 4.57 -2.24 -9.53
CA PHE A 195 5.34 -3.46 -9.75
C PHE A 195 4.49 -4.67 -9.44
N THR A 196 4.58 -5.71 -10.27
CA THR A 196 3.90 -6.99 -10.05
C THR A 196 4.93 -8.06 -9.68
N LEU A 197 4.67 -8.81 -8.63
CA LEU A 197 5.52 -9.92 -8.19
C LEU A 197 5.39 -11.10 -9.15
N ASP A 198 6.50 -11.46 -9.80
CA ASP A 198 6.69 -12.76 -10.41
C ASP A 198 7.08 -13.76 -9.32
N THR A 199 6.21 -14.74 -9.06
CA THR A 199 6.43 -15.73 -8.00
C THR A 199 7.46 -16.80 -8.37
N ALA A 200 7.69 -17.05 -9.66
CA ALA A 200 8.68 -18.04 -10.11
C ALA A 200 10.10 -17.48 -10.00
N LEU A 201 10.27 -16.20 -10.38
CA LEU A 201 11.55 -15.50 -10.24
C LEU A 201 11.77 -14.93 -8.83
N GLY A 202 10.69 -14.69 -8.08
CA GLY A 202 10.76 -14.04 -6.77
C GLY A 202 11.10 -12.55 -6.86
N GLU A 203 10.72 -11.89 -7.96
CA GLU A 203 11.08 -10.49 -8.24
C GLU A 203 9.86 -9.62 -8.54
N PHE A 204 9.89 -8.38 -8.04
CA PHE A 204 8.90 -7.37 -8.41
C PHE A 204 9.32 -6.74 -9.74
N ILE A 205 8.49 -6.92 -10.77
CA ILE A 205 8.73 -6.43 -12.12
C ILE A 205 7.92 -5.16 -12.34
N LEU A 206 8.54 -4.12 -12.89
CA LEU A 206 7.86 -2.88 -13.26
C LEU A 206 6.83 -3.16 -14.36
N THR A 207 5.55 -3.05 -14.01
CA THR A 207 4.42 -3.32 -14.93
C THR A 207 3.63 -2.06 -15.24
N HIS A 208 3.64 -1.07 -14.35
CA HIS A 208 2.88 0.17 -14.47
C HIS A 208 3.78 1.37 -14.18
N PRO A 209 4.63 1.79 -15.13
CA PRO A 209 5.42 3.00 -14.98
C PRO A 209 4.53 4.25 -14.98
N ASP A 210 4.93 5.26 -14.22
CA ASP A 210 4.34 6.60 -14.23
C ASP A 210 2.81 6.66 -14.08
N MET A 211 2.28 5.92 -13.11
CA MET A 211 0.84 5.83 -12.85
C MET A 211 0.23 7.22 -12.59
N ARG A 212 -0.93 7.47 -13.22
CA ARG A 212 -1.74 8.68 -13.02
C ARG A 212 -3.19 8.32 -12.79
N ILE A 213 -3.82 9.05 -11.87
CA ILE A 213 -5.26 8.94 -11.65
C ILE A 213 -5.97 9.57 -12.86
N PRO A 214 -6.95 8.88 -13.47
CA PRO A 214 -7.74 9.45 -14.56
C PRO A 214 -8.57 10.64 -14.07
N LYS A 215 -8.74 11.66 -14.93
CA LYS A 215 -9.47 12.89 -14.58
C LYS A 215 -10.94 12.64 -14.19
N SER A 216 -11.57 11.60 -14.72
CA SER A 216 -12.90 11.17 -14.31
C SER A 216 -13.05 9.65 -14.47
N LYS A 217 -13.82 9.05 -13.56
CA LYS A 217 -14.31 7.67 -13.64
C LYS A 217 -15.70 7.63 -13.03
N GLY A 218 -16.62 6.91 -13.66
CA GLY A 218 -17.98 6.70 -13.15
C GLY A 218 -18.06 5.59 -12.12
N ILE A 219 -17.22 5.63 -11.08
CA ILE A 219 -17.20 4.64 -9.98
C ILE A 219 -17.15 5.38 -8.65
N TYR A 220 -17.89 4.91 -7.65
CA TYR A 220 -17.76 5.37 -6.26
C TYR A 220 -17.57 4.20 -5.29
N SER A 221 -16.90 4.46 -4.17
CA SER A 221 -16.61 3.46 -3.13
C SER A 221 -16.91 4.02 -1.75
N VAL A 222 -17.94 3.53 -1.09
CA VAL A 222 -18.33 3.92 0.28
C VAL A 222 -19.09 2.78 0.96
N ASN A 223 -19.04 2.71 2.30
CA ASN A 223 -19.91 1.83 3.06
C ASN A 223 -21.29 2.49 3.23
N GLU A 224 -22.25 2.15 2.36
CA GLU A 224 -23.62 2.70 2.44
C GLU A 224 -24.38 2.27 3.70
N GLY A 225 -23.94 1.22 4.40
CA GLY A 225 -24.51 0.82 5.69
C GLY A 225 -24.36 1.90 6.77
N ASN A 226 -23.37 2.78 6.65
CA ASN A 226 -23.16 3.91 7.55
C ASN A 226 -23.93 5.17 7.13
N SER A 227 -24.81 5.09 6.14
CA SER A 227 -25.53 6.26 5.59
C SER A 227 -26.41 7.00 6.61
N LEU A 228 -26.83 6.31 7.67
CA LEU A 228 -27.50 6.91 8.83
C LEU A 228 -26.68 8.06 9.44
N TYR A 229 -25.35 7.91 9.49
CA TYR A 229 -24.43 8.85 10.14
C TYR A 229 -23.85 9.91 9.19
N TRP A 230 -24.19 9.85 7.90
CA TRP A 230 -23.66 10.80 6.94
C TRP A 230 -24.25 12.19 7.15
N THR A 231 -23.39 13.19 6.98
CA THR A 231 -23.81 14.60 6.92
C THR A 231 -24.67 14.84 5.68
N GLU A 232 -25.52 15.88 5.72
CA GLU A 232 -26.40 16.20 4.60
C GLU A 232 -25.66 16.47 3.28
N PRO A 233 -24.50 17.17 3.26
CA PRO A 233 -23.71 17.32 2.04
C PRO A 233 -23.20 15.99 1.48
N CYS A 234 -22.84 15.05 2.34
CA CYS A 234 -22.37 13.71 1.95
C CYS A 234 -23.51 12.91 1.29
N LYS A 235 -24.71 12.93 1.90
CA LYS A 235 -25.91 12.32 1.32
C LYS A 235 -26.25 12.93 -0.04
N ALA A 236 -26.30 14.25 -0.13
CA ALA A 236 -26.60 14.97 -1.36
C ALA A 236 -25.58 14.65 -2.48
N TYR A 237 -24.29 14.53 -2.15
CA TYR A 237 -23.27 14.12 -3.11
C TYR A 237 -23.52 12.70 -3.63
N PHE A 238 -23.70 11.72 -2.74
CA PHE A 238 -23.95 10.34 -3.15
C PHE A 238 -25.27 10.18 -3.91
N GLU A 239 -26.31 10.94 -3.57
CA GLU A 239 -27.54 11.00 -4.37
C GLU A 239 -27.29 11.57 -5.77
N SER A 240 -26.51 12.65 -5.88
CA SER A 240 -26.23 13.30 -7.18
C SER A 240 -25.53 12.38 -8.18
N ILE A 241 -24.65 11.50 -7.71
CA ILE A 241 -23.91 10.56 -8.57
C ILE A 241 -24.70 9.26 -8.85
N LYS A 242 -25.69 8.93 -8.01
CA LYS A 242 -26.62 7.80 -8.24
C LYS A 242 -27.78 8.19 -9.15
N TYR A 243 -28.26 9.42 -9.04
CA TYR A 243 -29.40 9.97 -9.76
C TYR A 243 -29.00 11.26 -10.51
N PRO A 244 -28.13 11.16 -11.52
CA PRO A 244 -27.68 12.32 -12.25
C PRO A 244 -28.86 12.98 -13.00
N LYS A 245 -28.97 14.31 -12.89
CA LYS A 245 -30.08 15.08 -13.47
C LYS A 245 -29.81 15.56 -14.90
N GLU A 246 -28.56 15.48 -15.37
CA GLU A 246 -28.17 15.93 -16.70
C GLU A 246 -28.61 14.94 -17.79
N PRO A 247 -29.20 15.40 -18.91
CA PRO A 247 -29.59 14.53 -20.01
C PRO A 247 -28.40 13.74 -20.57
N GLY A 248 -28.50 12.40 -20.53
CA GLY A 248 -27.45 11.50 -21.03
C GLY A 248 -26.36 11.13 -20.03
N ALA A 249 -26.37 11.71 -18.82
CA ALA A 249 -25.47 11.30 -17.74
C ALA A 249 -25.86 9.91 -17.19
N LYS A 250 -24.85 9.08 -16.93
CA LYS A 250 -25.03 7.73 -16.37
C LYS A 250 -24.70 7.73 -14.88
N PRO A 251 -25.47 7.00 -14.05
CA PRO A 251 -25.12 6.78 -12.66
C PRO A 251 -23.72 6.20 -12.51
N TYR A 252 -23.03 6.57 -11.43
CA TYR A 252 -21.75 5.97 -11.10
C TYR A 252 -21.96 4.54 -10.59
N SER A 253 -21.07 3.63 -10.96
CA SER A 253 -21.08 2.25 -10.47
C SER A 253 -20.53 2.17 -9.05
N ALA A 254 -21.26 1.50 -8.14
CA ALA A 254 -20.77 1.24 -6.79
C ALA A 254 -19.73 0.11 -6.78
N ARG A 255 -18.61 0.32 -6.10
CA ARG A 255 -17.60 -0.73 -5.81
C ARG A 255 -17.06 -0.54 -4.39
N TYR A 256 -17.34 -1.45 -3.47
CA TYR A 256 -16.83 -1.40 -2.10
C TYR A 256 -16.26 -2.75 -1.71
N ILE A 257 -14.95 -2.77 -1.37
CA ILE A 257 -14.21 -4.01 -1.10
C ILE A 257 -13.81 -4.14 0.37
N GLY A 258 -13.93 -3.06 1.16
CA GLY A 258 -13.60 -3.09 2.59
C GLY A 258 -12.11 -2.97 2.94
N SER A 259 -11.17 -3.24 2.02
CA SER A 259 -9.73 -2.97 2.21
C SER A 259 -9.32 -1.62 1.60
N MET A 260 -8.51 -0.83 2.33
CA MET A 260 -8.07 0.49 1.90
C MET A 260 -7.12 0.43 0.71
N GLY A 261 -6.14 -0.48 0.73
CA GLY A 261 -5.15 -0.60 -0.35
C GLY A 261 -5.76 -0.87 -1.72
N ARG A 262 -6.84 -1.66 -1.80
CA ARG A 262 -7.52 -1.93 -3.07
C ARG A 262 -8.41 -0.78 -3.56
N ARG A 263 -8.92 0.08 -2.66
CA ARG A 263 -9.66 1.30 -3.05
C ARG A 263 -8.77 2.29 -3.78
N CYS A 264 -7.54 2.51 -3.27
CA CYS A 264 -6.56 3.42 -3.88
C CYS A 264 -6.23 3.06 -5.34
N LEU A 265 -6.24 1.77 -5.70
CA LEU A 265 -6.01 1.31 -7.08
C LEU A 265 -7.19 1.49 -8.03
N GLN A 266 -8.41 1.70 -7.53
CA GLN A 266 -9.60 1.77 -8.38
C GLN A 266 -9.90 3.18 -8.92
N GLY A 267 -9.28 4.22 -8.35
CA GLY A 267 -9.48 5.62 -8.72
C GLY A 267 -10.01 6.45 -7.55
N PRO A 268 -10.44 7.71 -7.79
CA PRO A 268 -10.82 8.61 -6.71
C PRO A 268 -12.04 8.06 -5.94
N SER A 269 -11.88 7.90 -4.63
CA SER A 269 -12.92 7.53 -3.68
C SER A 269 -12.80 8.39 -2.43
N VAL A 270 -13.91 8.92 -1.93
CA VAL A 270 -13.97 9.73 -0.70
C VAL A 270 -14.06 8.79 0.50
N THR A 271 -13.18 8.96 1.48
CA THR A 271 -13.22 8.25 2.76
C THR A 271 -13.27 9.23 3.91
N GLU A 272 -14.17 9.00 4.87
CA GLU A 272 -14.25 9.71 6.14
C GLU A 272 -13.91 8.70 7.26
N GLY A 273 -13.05 9.08 8.20
CA GLY A 273 -12.62 8.24 9.31
C GLY A 273 -13.10 8.78 10.65
N SER A 274 -13.71 7.93 11.49
CA SER A 274 -14.09 8.28 12.87
C SER A 274 -13.48 7.30 13.88
N SER A 275 -12.82 7.86 14.91
CA SER A 275 -12.65 7.40 16.30
C SER A 275 -11.31 7.86 16.92
N PRO A 276 -11.26 8.23 18.21
CA PRO A 276 -10.06 8.72 18.88
C PRO A 276 -9.07 7.55 19.01
N THR A 277 -7.87 7.73 18.47
CA THR A 277 -6.92 6.64 18.26
C THR A 277 -5.60 6.87 19.02
N PRO A 278 -4.91 5.80 19.46
CA PRO A 278 -3.59 5.86 20.10
C PRO A 278 -2.55 6.60 19.25
N LEU A 279 -1.44 7.04 19.86
CA LEU A 279 -0.42 7.85 19.20
C LEU A 279 0.13 7.20 17.91
N THR A 280 0.35 5.89 17.92
CA THR A 280 0.76 5.06 16.76
C THR A 280 -0.25 5.15 15.62
N ARG A 281 -1.55 5.00 15.92
CA ARG A 281 -2.62 5.18 14.92
C ARG A 281 -2.85 6.63 14.49
N ARG A 282 -2.53 7.64 15.32
CA ARG A 282 -2.55 9.05 14.88
C ARG A 282 -1.44 9.32 13.88
N VAL A 283 -0.24 8.79 14.11
CA VAL A 283 0.88 8.90 13.16
C VAL A 283 0.55 8.18 11.87
N LEU A 284 0.00 6.95 11.94
CA LEU A 284 -0.40 6.20 10.75
C LEU A 284 -1.51 6.90 9.96
N LYS A 285 -2.59 7.34 10.61
CA LYS A 285 -3.70 8.08 9.96
C LYS A 285 -3.35 9.51 9.53
N ALA A 286 -2.31 10.13 10.09
CA ALA A 286 -1.80 11.42 9.63
C ALA A 286 -0.81 11.29 8.47
N SER A 287 -0.25 10.09 8.29
CA SER A 287 0.70 9.76 7.21
C SER A 287 0.03 9.11 5.99
N LEU A 288 -1.18 8.58 6.14
CA LEU A 288 -2.01 7.94 5.12
C LEU A 288 -3.21 8.81 4.74
#